data_AF-A0A2K4YGU0-F1
#
_entry.id   AF-A0A2K4YGU0-F1
#
_cell.length_a   1.000
_cell.length_b   1.000
_cell.length_c   1.000
_cell.angle_alpha   90.00
_cell.angle_beta   90.00
_cell.angle_gamma   90.00
#
_symmetry.space_group_name_H-M   'P 1'
#
loop_
_entity.id
_entity.type
_entity.pdbx_description
1 polymer ?
#
loop_
_entity_poly.entity_id
_entity_poly.type
_entity_poly.pdbx_seq_one_letter_code
_entity_poly.pdbx_strand_id
1 'polypeptide(L)'
;MGWFIRRLTAVIAIVFGAMATAVIATPGISWAQCDSNMSWNQATFECKPPPPVPAWYVAPPAYAPSFAGLDVPPPPPRPWWSPNDPMWSVGFHQWGAYFNGVWVPY
;
A
#
# COMPACT_ATOMS: atom_id res chain seq x y z
N MET A 1 -63.18 3.00 14.06
CA MET A 1 -62.03 3.58 13.32
C MET A 1 -60.71 3.53 14.11
N GLY A 2 -60.68 3.84 15.42
CA GLY A 2 -59.42 3.86 16.20
C GLY A 2 -58.63 2.54 16.27
N TRP A 3 -59.30 1.38 16.28
CA TRP A 3 -58.63 0.07 16.29
C TRP A 3 -57.82 -0.20 15.00
N PHE A 4 -58.39 0.18 13.85
CA PHE A 4 -57.76 0.02 12.55
C PHE A 4 -56.55 0.97 12.41
N ILE A 5 -56.70 2.23 12.85
CA ILE A 5 -55.61 3.22 12.86
C ILE A 5 -54.45 2.76 13.75
N ARG A 6 -54.75 2.17 14.92
CA ARG A 6 -53.73 1.65 15.85
C ARG A 6 -52.99 0.44 15.29
N ARG A 7 -53.69 -0.47 14.62
CA ARG A 7 -53.07 -1.60 13.90
C ARG A 7 -52.17 -1.09 12.78
N LEU A 8 -52.64 -0.12 12.01
CA LEU A 8 -51.91 0.42 10.87
C LEU A 8 -50.64 1.16 11.31
N THR A 9 -50.70 1.98 12.36
CA THR A 9 -49.52 2.64 12.94
C THR A 9 -48.51 1.66 13.53
N ALA A 10 -48.97 0.59 14.19
CA ALA A 10 -48.08 -0.46 14.69
C ALA A 10 -47.34 -1.17 13.53
N VAL A 11 -48.05 -1.50 12.45
CA VAL A 11 -47.43 -2.13 11.26
C VAL A 11 -46.41 -1.19 10.62
N ILE A 12 -46.75 0.09 10.46
CA ILE A 12 -45.83 1.10 9.93
C ILE A 12 -44.58 1.20 10.80
N ALA A 13 -44.74 1.31 12.12
CA ALA A 13 -43.60 1.41 13.05
C ALA A 13 -42.68 0.17 12.98
N ILE A 14 -43.25 -1.03 12.84
CA ILE A 14 -42.48 -2.26 12.68
C ILE A 14 -41.70 -2.25 11.36
N VAL A 15 -42.35 -1.87 10.26
CA VAL A 15 -41.70 -1.84 8.93
C VAL A 15 -40.57 -0.82 8.90
N PHE A 16 -40.81 0.40 9.38
CA PHE A 16 -39.78 1.44 9.44
C PHE A 16 -38.67 1.11 10.43
N GLY A 17 -39.01 0.51 11.58
CA GLY A 17 -38.03 0.02 12.54
C GLY A 17 -37.12 -1.05 11.93
N ALA A 18 -37.72 -2.03 11.23
CA ALA A 18 -36.97 -3.07 10.53
C ALA A 18 -36.06 -2.50 9.43
N MET A 19 -36.56 -1.56 8.62
CA MET A 19 -35.74 -0.89 7.59
C MET A 19 -34.60 -0.09 8.20
N ALA A 20 -34.84 0.68 9.25
CA ALA A 20 -33.80 1.43 9.94
C ALA A 20 -32.74 0.51 10.54
N THR A 21 -33.15 -0.61 11.15
CA THR A 21 -32.20 -1.60 11.66
C THR A 21 -31.41 -2.27 10.55
N ALA A 22 -32.02 -2.57 9.39
CA ALA A 22 -31.29 -3.12 8.25
C ALA A 22 -30.23 -2.13 7.78
N VAL A 23 -30.57 -0.85 7.58
CA VAL A 23 -29.61 0.18 7.11
C VAL A 23 -28.46 0.40 8.10
N ILE A 24 -28.74 0.37 9.41
CA ILE A 24 -27.72 0.58 10.45
C ILE A 24 -26.88 -0.68 10.68
N ALA A 25 -27.51 -1.86 10.67
CA ALA A 25 -26.87 -3.14 10.96
C ALA A 25 -26.24 -3.81 9.73
N THR A 26 -26.50 -3.31 8.51
CA THR A 26 -25.68 -3.58 7.34
C THR A 26 -24.77 -2.38 7.04
N PRO A 27 -23.73 -2.14 7.84
CA PRO A 27 -22.55 -1.54 7.24
C PRO A 27 -22.11 -2.52 6.16
N GLY A 28 -21.90 -2.05 4.93
CA GLY A 28 -21.36 -2.88 3.86
C GLY A 28 -20.03 -3.55 4.22
N ILE A 29 -19.41 -3.17 5.35
CA ILE A 29 -18.12 -3.64 5.85
C ILE A 29 -18.09 -3.39 7.37
N SER A 30 -18.52 -4.29 8.26
CA SER A 30 -18.21 -4.12 9.72
C SER A 30 -17.28 -5.14 10.32
N TRP A 31 -17.09 -6.32 9.73
CA TRP A 31 -16.19 -7.34 10.28
C TRP A 31 -15.50 -8.20 9.23
N ALA A 32 -15.81 -7.98 7.95
CA ALA A 32 -15.07 -8.61 6.87
C ALA A 32 -13.71 -7.92 6.75
N GLN A 33 -12.63 -8.70 6.81
CA GLN A 33 -11.35 -8.24 6.27
C GLN A 33 -11.59 -7.75 4.84
N CYS A 34 -11.00 -6.59 4.51
CA CYS A 34 -11.05 -6.09 3.14
C CYS A 34 -10.57 -7.18 2.17
N ASP A 35 -11.07 -7.13 0.93
CA ASP A 35 -10.56 -8.00 -0.13
C ASP A 35 -9.03 -7.88 -0.22
N SER A 36 -8.38 -8.95 -0.69
CA SER A 36 -6.92 -9.05 -0.89
C SER A 36 -6.26 -7.84 -1.55
N ASN A 37 -6.97 -7.12 -2.42
CA ASN A 37 -6.46 -5.95 -3.14
C ASN A 37 -7.02 -4.61 -2.62
N MET A 38 -7.53 -4.58 -1.38
CA MET A 38 -8.10 -3.38 -0.77
C MET A 38 -7.50 -3.13 0.62
N SER A 39 -7.41 -1.86 0.97
CA SER A 39 -6.98 -1.40 2.28
C SER A 39 -8.11 -0.72 3.03
N TRP A 40 -8.21 -0.97 4.34
CA TRP A 40 -9.19 -0.32 5.21
C TRP A 40 -8.76 1.11 5.53
N ASN A 41 -9.62 2.07 5.18
CA ASN A 41 -9.42 3.46 5.56
C ASN A 41 -10.19 3.76 6.87
N GLN A 42 -9.45 3.96 7.97
CA GLN A 42 -10.05 4.27 9.28
C GLN A 42 -10.76 5.63 9.32
N ALA A 43 -10.40 6.58 8.46
CA ALA A 43 -11.01 7.91 8.46
C ALA A 43 -12.38 7.93 7.78
N THR A 44 -12.60 7.06 6.78
CA THR A 44 -13.87 6.98 6.04
C THR A 44 -14.67 5.72 6.32
N PHE A 45 -14.13 4.77 7.08
CA PHE A 45 -14.72 3.45 7.35
C PHE A 45 -15.06 2.67 6.07
N GLU A 46 -14.19 2.77 5.06
CA GLU A 46 -14.37 2.14 3.74
C GLU A 46 -13.13 1.30 3.38
N CYS A 47 -13.35 0.15 2.73
CA CYS A 47 -12.30 -0.57 2.01
C CYS A 47 -12.15 0.08 0.62
N LYS A 48 -10.94 0.51 0.28
CA LYS A 48 -10.61 1.02 -1.06
C LYS A 48 -9.37 0.34 -1.62
N PRO A 49 -9.31 0.14 -2.95
CA PRO A 49 -8.06 -0.25 -3.57
C PRO A 49 -6.99 0.84 -3.30
N PRO A 50 -5.71 0.45 -3.19
CA PRO A 50 -4.64 1.41 -3.08
C PRO A 50 -4.64 2.33 -4.32
N PRO A 51 -4.26 3.62 -4.15
CA PRO A 51 -4.19 4.53 -5.27
C PRO A 51 -3.19 3.99 -6.31
N PRO A 52 -3.44 4.23 -7.62
CA PRO A 52 -2.48 3.86 -8.65
C PRO A 52 -1.16 4.60 -8.42
N VAL A 53 -0.06 3.97 -8.84
CA VAL A 53 1.24 4.64 -8.84
C VAL A 53 1.15 5.93 -9.67
N PRO A 54 1.69 7.05 -9.19
CA PRO A 54 1.63 8.31 -9.92
C PRO A 54 2.35 8.22 -11.28
N ALA A 55 1.86 8.94 -12.29
CA ALA A 55 2.46 8.92 -13.63
C ALA A 55 3.91 9.46 -13.68
N TRP A 56 4.30 10.29 -12.70
CA TRP A 56 5.66 10.80 -12.56
C TRP A 56 6.60 9.84 -11.83
N TYR A 57 6.07 8.78 -11.19
CA TYR A 57 6.89 7.84 -10.44
C TYR A 57 7.65 6.92 -11.40
N VAL A 58 8.97 7.03 -11.37
CA VAL A 58 9.88 6.12 -12.06
C VAL A 58 10.43 5.14 -11.04
N ALA A 59 10.15 3.85 -11.25
CA ALA A 59 10.69 2.81 -10.38
C ALA A 59 12.22 2.73 -10.55
N PRO A 60 12.98 2.53 -9.45
CA PRO A 60 14.42 2.31 -9.53
C PRO A 60 14.75 1.08 -10.39
N PRO A 61 15.95 1.04 -11.01
CA PRO A 61 16.44 -0.16 -11.66
C PRO A 61 16.50 -1.34 -10.69
N ALA A 62 16.21 -2.56 -11.16
CA ALA A 62 16.21 -3.75 -10.29
C ALA A 62 17.58 -4.07 -9.66
N TYR A 63 18.68 -3.63 -10.29
CA TYR A 63 20.03 -3.79 -9.74
C TYR A 63 20.38 -2.70 -8.72
N ALA A 64 19.64 -1.59 -8.69
CA ALA A 64 20.00 -0.44 -7.88
C ALA A 64 19.66 -0.73 -6.40
N PRO A 65 20.61 -0.56 -5.48
CA PRO A 65 20.32 -0.64 -4.06
C PRO A 65 19.25 0.38 -3.66
N SER A 66 18.45 0.07 -2.63
CA SER A 66 17.35 0.93 -2.16
C SER A 66 17.80 2.34 -1.70
N PHE A 67 19.06 2.48 -1.32
CA PHE A 67 19.68 3.74 -0.92
C PHE A 67 20.34 4.51 -2.08
N ALA A 68 20.36 3.93 -3.27
CA ALA A 68 21.00 4.49 -4.44
C ALA A 68 20.02 5.42 -5.19
N GLY A 69 20.53 6.40 -5.91
CA GLY A 69 19.70 7.29 -6.73
C GLY A 69 19.02 6.56 -7.89
N LEU A 70 18.04 7.21 -8.51
CA LEU A 70 17.37 6.67 -9.70
C LEU A 70 18.32 6.55 -10.91
N ASP A 71 19.32 7.44 -10.98
CA ASP A 71 20.26 7.54 -12.10
C ASP A 71 21.54 6.71 -11.90
N VAL A 72 21.51 5.71 -11.00
CA VAL A 72 22.68 4.88 -10.72
C VAL A 72 23.02 4.04 -11.94
N PRO A 73 24.26 4.12 -12.48
CA PRO A 73 24.64 3.34 -13.64
C PRO A 73 24.65 1.84 -13.29
N PRO A 74 24.51 0.94 -14.27
CA PRO A 74 24.66 -0.48 -14.03
C PRO A 74 26.04 -0.82 -13.44
N PRO A 75 26.13 -1.86 -12.60
CA PRO A 75 27.41 -2.26 -12.00
C PRO A 75 28.40 -2.71 -13.08
N PRO A 76 29.68 -2.31 -12.97
CA PRO A 76 30.72 -2.78 -13.87
C PRO A 76 31.01 -4.28 -13.65
N PRO A 77 31.66 -4.97 -14.60
CA PRO A 77 32.15 -6.31 -14.37
C PRO A 77 33.16 -6.35 -13.22
N ARG A 78 33.11 -7.39 -12.38
CA ARG A 78 34.09 -7.57 -11.31
C ARG A 78 35.51 -7.72 -11.91
N PRO A 79 36.48 -6.90 -11.49
CA PRO A 79 37.87 -7.07 -11.91
C PRO A 79 38.44 -8.43 -11.47
N TRP A 80 39.30 -9.04 -12.30
CA TRP A 80 39.84 -10.38 -12.05
C TRP A 80 40.64 -10.51 -10.75
N TRP A 81 41.30 -9.43 -10.33
CA TRP A 81 42.11 -9.37 -9.11
C TRP A 81 41.25 -9.18 -7.85
N SER A 82 40.02 -8.71 -8.01
CA SER A 82 39.14 -8.40 -6.88
C SER A 82 38.39 -9.64 -6.42
N PRO A 83 38.40 -9.98 -5.13
CA PRO A 83 37.53 -11.00 -4.56
C PRO A 83 36.09 -10.53 -4.35
N ASN A 84 35.81 -9.22 -4.42
CA ASN A 84 34.54 -8.61 -4.07
C ASN A 84 33.76 -8.17 -5.32
N ASP A 85 32.45 -8.40 -5.32
CA ASP A 85 31.56 -7.85 -6.34
C ASP A 85 31.40 -6.32 -6.17
N PRO A 86 31.19 -5.58 -7.27
CA PRO A 86 30.94 -4.14 -7.23
C PRO A 86 29.77 -3.78 -6.30
N MET A 87 30.01 -2.86 -5.38
CA MET A 87 28.98 -2.23 -4.55
C MET A 87 28.88 -0.74 -4.89
N TRP A 88 27.67 -0.19 -4.77
CA TRP A 88 27.46 1.25 -4.94
C TRP A 88 27.82 1.99 -3.65
N SER A 89 28.67 3.01 -3.74
CA SER A 89 28.92 3.93 -2.63
C SER A 89 28.14 5.23 -2.81
N VAL A 90 27.30 5.57 -1.83
CA VAL A 90 26.59 6.88 -1.79
C VAL A 90 27.55 8.02 -1.52
N GLY A 91 28.56 7.82 -0.67
CA GLY A 91 29.52 8.88 -0.35
C GLY A 91 30.36 9.30 -1.56
N PHE A 92 30.71 8.34 -2.41
CA PHE A 92 31.55 8.57 -3.59
C PHE A 92 30.78 8.62 -4.91
N HIS A 93 29.48 8.27 -4.92
CA HIS A 93 28.66 8.14 -6.12
C HIS A 93 29.31 7.28 -7.22
N GLN A 94 29.93 6.16 -6.82
CA GLN A 94 30.64 5.28 -7.75
C GLN A 94 30.55 3.81 -7.32
N TRP A 95 30.77 2.92 -8.28
CA TRP A 95 30.94 1.49 -8.04
C TRP A 95 32.36 1.19 -7.56
N GLY A 96 32.51 0.16 -6.74
CA GLY A 96 33.81 -0.24 -6.19
C GLY A 96 33.68 -1.30 -5.11
N ALA A 97 34.70 -1.46 -4.29
CA ALA A 97 34.61 -2.24 -3.05
C ALA A 97 35.56 -1.72 -1.98
N TYR A 98 35.31 -2.12 -0.73
CA TYR A 98 36.19 -1.85 0.39
C TYR A 98 37.25 -2.96 0.57
N PHE A 99 38.50 -2.53 0.76
CA PHE A 99 39.64 -3.37 1.10
C PHE A 99 40.28 -2.85 2.38
N ASN A 100 40.13 -3.57 3.48
CA ASN A 100 40.65 -3.16 4.79
C ASN A 100 40.25 -1.72 5.19
N GLY A 101 39.00 -1.34 4.88
CA GLY A 101 38.47 0.01 5.15
C GLY A 101 38.82 1.06 4.09
N VAL A 102 39.62 0.74 3.07
CA VAL A 102 39.94 1.64 1.96
C VAL A 102 38.98 1.40 0.80
N TRP A 103 38.42 2.47 0.26
CA TRP A 103 37.57 2.41 -0.93
C TRP A 103 38.41 2.30 -2.19
N VAL A 104 38.11 1.31 -3.04
CA VAL A 104 38.72 1.15 -4.36
C VAL A 104 37.62 1.19 -5.43
N PRO A 105 37.60 2.19 -6.33
CA PRO A 105 36.60 2.29 -7.38
C PRO A 105 36.83 1.23 -8.47
N TYR A 106 35.75 0.83 -9.13
CA TYR A 106 35.75 -0.07 -10.29
C TYR A 106 35.32 0.67 -11.56
#